data_AF-A0A4S8PJX0-F1
#
_entry.id   AF-A0A4S8PJX0-F1
#
_cell.length_a   1.000
_cell.length_b   1.000
_cell.length_c   1.000
_cell.angle_alpha   90.00
_cell.angle_beta   90.00
_cell.angle_gamma   90.00
#
_symmetry.space_group_name_H-M   'P 1'
#
loop_
_entity.id
_entity.type
_entity.pdbx_description
1 polymer ?
#
loop_
_entity_poly.entity_id
_entity_poly.type
_entity_poly.pdbx_seq_one_letter_code
_entity_poly.pdbx_strand_id
1 'polypeptide(L)' 'MNDQPKITIDGKDYAVDSLSQDALNQLSSINIVDRKIADLQQDIAILQTARNAYAAALAAALPKN' A
#
# COMPACT_ATOMS: atom_id res chain seq x y z
N MET A 1 35.25 -5.00 -1.06
CA MET A 1 34.41 -3.83 -0.71
C MET A 1 33.30 -4.37 0.17
N ASN A 2 33.20 -3.93 1.43
CA ASN A 2 32.11 -4.31 2.31
C ASN A 2 30.99 -3.27 2.16
N ASP A 3 30.13 -3.45 1.16
CA ASP A 3 28.85 -2.77 1.15
C ASP A 3 27.90 -3.57 2.05
N GLN A 4 27.85 -3.19 3.33
CA GLN A 4 26.81 -3.69 4.21
C GLN A 4 25.47 -3.12 3.74
N PRO A 5 24.45 -3.96 3.51
CA PRO A 5 23.14 -3.47 3.13
C PRO A 5 22.62 -2.52 4.22
N LYS A 6 22.12 -1.37 3.79
CA LYS A 6 21.53 -0.35 4.66
C LYS A 6 20.06 -0.20 4.37
N ILE A 7 19.29 0.04 5.41
CA ILE A 7 17.88 0.41 5.31
C ILE A 7 17.68 1.77 5.95
N THR A 8 16.83 2.59 5.35
CA THR A 8 16.43 3.87 5.90
C THR A 8 15.13 3.69 6.68
N ILE A 9 15.15 3.97 7.98
CA ILE A 9 13.97 3.98 8.86
C ILE A 9 13.88 5.40 9.44
N ASP A 10 12.72 6.05 9.29
CA ASP A 10 12.47 7.41 9.76
C ASP A 10 13.52 8.45 9.30
N GLY A 11 14.01 8.30 8.06
CA GLY A 11 15.00 9.20 7.46
C GLY A 11 16.43 9.01 7.97
N LYS A 12 16.70 7.96 8.75
CA LYS A 12 18.03 7.58 9.21
C LYS A 12 18.44 6.23 8.66
N ASP A 13 19.70 6.14 8.23
CA ASP A 13 20.26 4.91 7.70
C ASP A 13 20.78 4.00 8.83
N TYR A 14 20.40 2.73 8.74
CA TYR A 14 20.84 1.66 9.63
C TYR A 14 21.48 0.56 8.79
N ALA A 15 22.63 0.07 9.22
CA ALA A 15 23.19 -1.14 8.63
C ALA A 15 22.33 -2.33 9.08
N VAL A 16 21.96 -3.23 8.16
CA VAL A 16 21.02 -4.33 8.45
C VAL A 16 21.57 -5.26 9.55
N ASP A 17 22.89 -5.46 9.58
CA ASP A 17 23.62 -6.24 10.58
C ASP A 17 23.61 -5.59 11.98
N SER A 18 23.31 -4.29 12.08
CA SER A 18 23.22 -3.55 13.35
C SER A 18 21.83 -3.64 14.01
N LEU A 19 20.85 -4.23 13.34
CA LEU A 19 19.47 -4.33 13.83
C LEU A 19 19.28 -5.57 14.72
N SER A 20 18.44 -5.43 15.75
CA SER A 20 18.04 -6.58 16.55
C SER A 20 17.13 -7.52 15.76
N GLN A 21 17.07 -8.79 16.19
CA GLN A 21 16.14 -9.77 15.59
C GLN A 21 14.68 -9.29 15.66
N ASP A 22 14.30 -8.66 16.77
CA ASP A 22 12.96 -8.09 16.94
C ASP A 22 12.69 -6.96 15.94
N ALA A 23 13.67 -6.08 15.70
CA ALA A 23 13.55 -5.01 14.71
C ALA A 23 13.37 -5.57 13.28
N LEU A 24 14.13 -6.61 12.92
CA LEU A 24 13.98 -7.29 11.63
C LEU A 24 12.60 -7.97 11.48
N ASN A 25 12.10 -8.59 12.55
CA ASN A 25 10.78 -9.23 12.55
C ASN A 25 9.65 -8.19 12.38
N GLN A 26 9.77 -7.05 13.06
CA GLN A 26 8.81 -5.95 12.93
C GLN A 26 8.86 -5.33 11.52
N LEU A 27 10.06 -5.12 10.97
CA LEU A 27 10.23 -4.63 9.60
C LEU A 27 9.57 -5.58 8.58
N SER A 28 9.76 -6.89 8.73
CA SER A 28 9.10 -7.88 7.88
C SER A 28 7.57 -7.77 7.97
N SER A 29 7.04 -7.66 9.19
CA SER A 29 5.61 -7.48 9.43
C SER A 29 5.06 -6.22 8.77
N ILE A 30 5.76 -5.09 8.88
CA ILE A 30 5.39 -3.82 8.23
C ILE A 30 5.35 -4.00 6.70
N ASN A 31 6.39 -4.57 6.10
CA ASN A 31 6.43 -4.82 4.65
C ASN A 31 5.28 -5.72 4.15
N ILE A 32 4.81 -6.65 4.97
CA ILE A 32 3.64 -7.48 4.64
C ILE A 32 2.36 -6.63 4.69
N VAL A 33 2.20 -5.81 5.73
CA VAL A 33 1.04 -4.94 5.89
C VAL A 33 0.97 -3.90 4.77
N ASP A 34 2.09 -3.27 4.42
CA ASP A 34 2.16 -2.27 3.35
C ASP A 34 1.77 -2.84 1.99
N ARG A 35 2.20 -4.06 1.67
CA ARG A 35 1.77 -4.76 0.45
C ARG A 35 0.26 -4.98 0.44
N LYS A 36 -0.31 -5.44 1.56
CA LYS A 36 -1.77 -5.63 1.66
C LYS A 36 -2.54 -4.31 1.53
N ILE A 37 -2.01 -3.22 2.08
CA ILE A 37 -2.60 -1.89 1.93
C ILE A 37 -2.59 -1.48 0.45
N ALA A 38 -1.48 -1.69 -0.27
CA ALA A 38 -1.39 -1.38 -1.69
C ALA A 38 -2.39 -2.21 -2.52
N ASP A 39 -2.53 -3.51 -2.23
CA ASP A 39 -3.50 -4.38 -2.89
C ASP A 39 -4.95 -3.88 -2.66
N LEU A 40 -5.29 -3.54 -1.42
CA LEU A 40 -6.61 -3.00 -1.08
C LEU A 40 -6.88 -1.65 -1.75
N GLN A 41 -5.87 -0.80 -1.89
CA GLN A 41 -6.00 0.47 -2.61
C GLN A 41 -6.31 0.23 -4.10
N GLN A 42 -5.70 -0.79 -4.71
CA GLN A 42 -6.02 -1.20 -6.08
C GLN A 42 -7.49 -1.66 -6.19
N ASP A 43 -7.96 -2.50 -5.27
CA ASP A 43 -9.35 -2.95 -5.24
C ASP A 43 -10.32 -1.76 -5.07
N ILE A 44 -10.00 -0.82 -4.19
CA ILE A 44 -10.79 0.41 -4.01
C ILE A 44 -10.89 1.19 -5.32
N ALA A 45 -9.80 1.34 -6.07
CA ALA A 45 -9.82 2.06 -7.35
C ALA A 45 -10.73 1.37 -8.40
N ILE A 46 -10.70 0.04 -8.44
CA ILE A 46 -11.59 -0.77 -9.30
C ILE A 46 -13.06 -0.53 -8.89
N LEU A 47 -13.36 -0.64 -7.60
CA LEU A 47 -14.71 -0.47 -7.08
C LEU A 47 -15.25 0.95 -7.28
N GLN A 48 -14.39 1.97 -7.14
CA GLN A 48 -14.76 3.36 -7.43
C GLN A 48 -15.12 3.54 -8.91
N THR A 49 -14.38 2.91 -9.82
CA THR A 49 -14.69 2.93 -11.26
C THR A 49 -16.06 2.30 -11.54
N ALA A 50 -16.33 1.13 -10.97
CA ALA A 50 -17.62 0.46 -11.11
C ALA A 50 -18.77 1.31 -10.55
N ARG A 51 -18.58 1.89 -9.35
CA ARG A 51 -19.57 2.78 -8.71
C ARG A 51 -19.90 3.98 -9.61
N ASN A 52 -18.88 4.61 -10.22
CA ASN A 52 -19.08 5.74 -11.12
C ASN A 52 -19.86 5.34 -12.38
N ALA A 53 -19.57 4.16 -12.94
CA ALA A 53 -20.32 3.62 -14.07
C ALA A 53 -21.80 3.37 -13.72
N TYR A 54 -22.09 2.78 -12.56
CA TYR A 54 -23.46 2.59 -12.08
C TYR A 54 -24.18 3.91 -11.83
N ALA A 55 -23.51 4.91 -11.26
CA ALA A 55 -24.08 6.24 -11.06
C ALA A 55 -24.46 6.90 -12.39
N ALA A 56 -23.61 6.80 -13.42
CA ALA A 56 -23.89 7.31 -14.75
C ALA A 56 -25.07 6.59 -15.41
N ALA A 57 -25.13 5.25 -15.31
CA ALA A 57 -26.24 4.46 -15.82
C ALA A 57 -27.57 4.82 -15.15
N LEU A 58 -27.56 5.00 -13.82
CA LEU A 58 -28.72 5.46 -13.07
C LEU A 58 -29.17 6.84 -13.56
N ALA A 59 -28.26 7.80 -13.68
CA ALA A 59 -28.58 9.14 -14.17
C ALA A 59 -29.21 9.14 -15.56
N ALA A 60 -28.76 8.23 -16.44
CA ALA A 60 -29.34 8.06 -17.77
C ALA A 60 -30.74 7.42 -17.78
N ALA A 61 -31.05 6.60 -16.78
CA ALA A 61 -32.33 5.91 -16.64
C ALA A 61 -33.41 6.74 -15.92
N LEU A 62 -33.02 7.83 -15.25
CA LEU A 62 -33.97 8.72 -14.58
C LEU A 62 -34.80 9.52 -15.59
N PRO A 63 -36.09 9.81 -15.30
CA PRO A 63 -36.92 10.65 -16.16
C PRO A 63 -36.27 12.01 -16.38
N LYS A 64 -36.21 12.43 -17.64
CA LYS A 64 -35.84 13.81 -17.99
C LYS A 64 -37.12 14.62 -17.99
N ASN A 65 -37.30 15.42 -16.94
CA ASN A 65 -38.33 16.46 -16.93
C ASN A 65 -38.01 17.54 -17.97
#